data_AF-A0A9E6D8F6-F1
#
_entry.id   AF-A0A9E6D8F6-F1
#
_cell.length_a   1.000
_cell.length_b   1.000
_cell.length_c   1.000
_cell.angle_alpha   90.00
_cell.angle_beta   90.00
_cell.angle_gamma   90.00
#
_symmetry.space_group_name_H-M   'P 1'
#
loop_
_entity.id
_entity.type
_entity.pdbx_description
1 polymer ?
#
loop_
_entity_poly.entity_id
_entity_poly.type
_entity_poly.pdbx_seq_one_letter_code
_entity_poly.pdbx_strand_id
1 'polypeptide(L)'
;MLGYYLDKSSYIDTTNQLFMGKYKISKKYVNQLDYLELVSEAAQPKIVDVLLEDFISNFEEETQNIALDSCDINTSLDASYIICNSLKETHPKNYKVFKDKFILDYRNQYLAKTIEATTHDKIIVIYGRRHLSGILKALKAKDSAWHQRNHNP
;
A
#
# COMPACT_ATOMS: atom_id res chain seq x y z
N MET A 1 -4.77 -6.19 -15.39
CA MET A 1 -5.66 -5.59 -14.36
C MET A 1 -5.66 -4.10 -14.62
N LEU A 2 -6.79 -3.51 -14.99
CA LEU A 2 -6.89 -2.09 -15.35
C LEU A 2 -6.48 -1.21 -14.14
N GLY A 3 -5.26 -0.68 -14.19
CA GLY A 3 -4.87 0.43 -13.34
C GLY A 3 -5.57 1.68 -13.88
N TYR A 4 -6.46 2.25 -13.08
CA TYR A 4 -7.05 3.55 -13.41
C TYR A 4 -5.98 4.61 -13.18
N TYR A 5 -5.50 5.23 -14.25
CA TYR A 5 -4.75 6.48 -14.16
C TYR A 5 -5.75 7.57 -13.79
N LEU A 6 -5.71 8.00 -12.54
CA LEU A 6 -6.50 9.13 -12.06
C LEU A 6 -5.86 10.40 -12.61
N ASP A 7 -6.45 10.95 -13.68
CA ASP A 7 -6.15 12.31 -14.15
C ASP A 7 -6.32 13.30 -12.99
N LYS A 8 -5.56 14.40 -12.97
CA LYS A 8 -5.62 15.45 -11.94
C LYS A 8 -7.01 16.09 -11.81
N SER A 9 -7.92 15.85 -12.75
CA SER A 9 -9.33 16.26 -12.70
C SER A 9 -10.29 15.27 -12.00
N SER A 10 -9.82 14.09 -11.58
CA SER A 10 -10.65 13.01 -11.07
C SER A 10 -10.96 13.13 -9.56
N TYR A 11 -11.86 14.05 -9.23
CA TYR A 11 -12.36 14.28 -7.87
C TYR A 11 -13.57 13.36 -7.55
N ILE A 12 -13.61 12.78 -6.34
CA ILE A 12 -14.81 12.16 -5.80
C ILE A 12 -15.56 13.20 -4.98
N ASP A 13 -16.63 13.76 -5.52
CA ASP A 13 -17.44 14.67 -4.73
C ASP A 13 -18.29 13.89 -3.73
N THR A 14 -17.91 13.99 -2.45
CA THR A 14 -18.59 13.31 -1.33
C THR A 14 -19.87 14.00 -0.91
N THR A 15 -20.04 15.28 -1.26
CA THR A 15 -21.24 16.06 -0.99
C THR A 15 -22.38 15.57 -1.86
N ASN A 16 -22.11 15.31 -3.15
CA ASN A 16 -23.12 14.79 -4.09
C ASN A 16 -22.98 13.27 -4.39
N GLN A 17 -21.96 12.60 -3.85
CA GLN A 17 -21.64 11.18 -4.09
C GLN A 17 -21.40 10.87 -5.58
N LEU A 18 -20.72 11.76 -6.30
CA LEU A 18 -20.38 11.59 -7.71
C LEU A 18 -18.85 11.46 -7.89
N PHE A 19 -18.43 10.32 -8.43
CA PHE A 19 -17.08 10.12 -8.95
C PHE A 19 -16.97 10.79 -10.32
N MET A 20 -15.97 11.68 -10.49
CA MET A 20 -15.75 12.48 -11.71
C MET A 20 -16.99 13.28 -12.15
N GLY A 21 -17.83 13.72 -11.19
CA GLY A 21 -19.07 14.44 -11.48
C GLY A 21 -20.12 13.66 -12.27
N LYS A 22 -19.91 12.36 -12.52
CA LYS A 22 -20.74 11.56 -13.44
C LYS A 22 -21.27 10.28 -12.83
N TYR A 23 -20.46 9.58 -12.04
CA TYR A 23 -20.78 8.23 -11.59
C TYR A 23 -21.20 8.23 -10.13
N LYS A 24 -22.45 7.85 -9.85
CA LYS A 24 -22.95 7.75 -8.48
C LYS A 24 -22.21 6.65 -7.73
N ILE A 25 -21.60 6.99 -6.60
CA ILE A 25 -20.88 6.05 -5.75
C ILE A 25 -21.59 5.85 -4.41
N SER A 26 -21.27 4.74 -3.74
CA SER A 26 -21.82 4.45 -2.41
C SER A 26 -21.35 5.48 -1.39
N LYS A 27 -22.25 5.87 -0.47
CA LYS A 27 -21.98 6.72 0.69
C LYS A 27 -20.80 6.29 1.57
N LYS A 28 -20.37 5.03 1.48
CA LYS A 28 -19.22 4.50 2.22
C LYS A 28 -17.88 5.03 1.70
N TYR A 29 -17.84 5.61 0.50
CA TYR A 29 -16.64 6.15 -0.09
C TYR A 29 -16.57 7.64 0.19
N VAL A 30 -15.45 8.07 0.77
CA VAL A 30 -15.12 9.47 1.00
C VAL A 30 -13.88 9.83 0.21
N ASN A 31 -13.77 11.09 -0.21
CA ASN A 31 -12.57 11.65 -0.78
C ASN A 31 -11.43 11.53 0.22
N GLN A 32 -10.26 11.13 -0.27
CA GLN A 32 -9.05 11.41 0.46
C GLN A 32 -8.77 12.91 0.29
N LEU A 33 -8.62 13.63 1.39
CA LEU A 33 -8.22 15.05 1.36
C LEU A 33 -6.86 15.21 0.68
N ASP A 34 -6.51 16.44 0.31
CA ASP A 34 -5.15 16.71 -0.15
C ASP A 34 -4.13 16.33 0.94
N TYR A 35 -2.92 15.91 0.56
CA TYR A 35 -1.89 15.54 1.52
C TYR A 35 -1.61 16.65 2.53
N LEU A 36 -1.58 17.91 2.08
CA LEU A 36 -1.35 19.08 2.93
C LEU A 36 -2.54 19.38 3.87
N GLU A 37 -3.75 18.91 3.52
CA GLU A 37 -4.92 18.99 4.39
C GLU A 37 -4.97 17.84 5.41
N LEU A 38 -4.39 16.68 5.08
CA LEU A 38 -4.26 15.54 5.98
C LEU A 38 -3.17 15.71 7.02
N VAL A 39 -2.07 16.35 6.64
CA VAL A 39 -0.85 16.41 7.44
C VAL A 39 -0.24 17.80 7.38
N SER A 40 -0.21 18.49 8.52
CA SER A 40 0.51 19.75 8.64
C SER A 40 2.01 19.54 8.50
N GLU A 41 2.69 20.36 7.68
CA GLU A 41 4.16 20.34 7.57
C GLU A 41 4.84 20.61 8.93
N ALA A 42 4.19 21.35 9.83
CA ALA A 42 4.67 21.58 11.19
C ALA A 42 4.77 20.29 12.01
N ALA A 43 4.03 19.24 11.64
CA ALA A 43 4.10 17.93 12.28
C ALA A 43 5.31 17.10 11.81
N GLN A 44 6.10 17.59 10.84
CA GLN A 44 7.29 16.92 10.30
C GLN A 44 7.06 15.43 10.00
N PRO A 45 6.07 15.12 9.14
CA PRO A 45 5.67 13.74 8.92
C PRO A 45 6.79 12.91 8.31
N LYS A 46 6.92 11.68 8.79
CA LYS A 46 7.89 10.72 8.27
C LYS A 46 7.18 9.72 7.35
N ILE A 47 7.68 9.57 6.13
CA ILE A 47 7.32 8.44 5.27
C ILE A 47 8.00 7.20 5.85
N VAL A 48 7.18 6.24 6.27
CA VAL A 48 7.63 4.97 6.85
C VAL A 48 7.14 3.86 5.93
N ASP A 49 7.96 3.54 4.94
CA ASP A 49 7.75 2.42 4.05
C ASP A 49 9.09 1.73 3.78
N VAL A 50 9.01 0.52 3.25
CA VAL A 50 10.21 -0.22 2.84
C VAL A 50 10.78 0.41 1.58
N LEU A 51 12.11 0.52 1.51
CA LEU A 51 12.83 0.86 0.28
C LEU A 51 12.59 -0.20 -0.80
N LEU A 52 12.61 0.23 -2.06
CA LEU A 52 12.36 -0.66 -3.19
C LEU A 52 13.47 -1.71 -3.32
N GLU A 53 14.71 -1.32 -3.05
CA GLU A 53 15.89 -2.18 -3.09
C GLU A 53 15.77 -3.31 -2.07
N ASP A 54 15.44 -2.97 -0.82
CA ASP A 54 15.17 -3.95 0.24
C ASP A 54 14.03 -4.89 -0.17
N PHE A 55 13.00 -4.34 -0.82
CA PHE A 55 11.85 -5.11 -1.27
C PHE A 55 12.22 -6.15 -2.33
N ILE A 56 13.04 -5.76 -3.32
CA ILE A 56 13.53 -6.63 -4.39
C ILE A 56 14.47 -7.69 -3.80
N SER A 57 15.48 -7.27 -3.03
CA SER A 57 16.48 -8.18 -2.45
C SER A 57 15.84 -9.26 -1.57
N ASN A 58 14.93 -8.88 -0.66
CA ASN A 58 14.25 -9.86 0.18
C ASN A 58 13.36 -10.82 -0.64
N PHE A 59 12.76 -10.34 -1.73
CA PHE A 59 11.93 -11.19 -2.59
C PHE A 59 12.76 -12.21 -3.36
N GLU A 60 13.89 -11.79 -3.93
CA GLU A 60 14.78 -12.65 -4.71
C GLU A 60 15.49 -13.70 -3.83
N GLU A 61 15.88 -13.33 -2.60
CA GLU A 61 16.46 -14.26 -1.62
C GLU A 61 15.50 -15.43 -1.31
N GLU A 62 14.20 -15.16 -1.19
CA GLU A 62 13.22 -16.18 -0.81
C GLU A 62 12.65 -16.99 -1.98
N THR A 63 12.57 -16.39 -3.18
CA THR A 63 11.83 -16.98 -4.31
C THR A 63 12.69 -17.39 -5.50
N GLN A 64 14.02 -17.23 -5.39
CA GLN A 64 15.02 -17.30 -6.47
C GLN A 64 15.08 -16.01 -7.31
N ASN A 65 16.20 -15.79 -8.02
CA ASN A 65 16.42 -14.58 -8.83
C ASN A 65 15.29 -14.38 -9.86
N ILE A 66 14.79 -13.15 -9.96
CA ILE A 66 13.86 -12.78 -11.04
C ILE A 66 14.67 -12.69 -12.33
N ALA A 67 14.59 -13.73 -13.16
CA ALA A 67 15.16 -13.67 -14.50
C ALA A 67 14.25 -12.84 -15.41
N LEU A 68 14.77 -11.74 -15.94
CA LEU A 68 14.08 -10.94 -16.95
C LEU A 68 13.87 -11.78 -18.22
N ASP A 69 12.65 -11.80 -18.73
CA ASP A 69 12.32 -12.50 -19.95
C ASP A 69 12.44 -11.61 -21.19
N SER A 70 12.15 -12.18 -22.37
CA SER A 70 12.21 -11.42 -23.62
C SER A 70 11.24 -10.24 -23.67
N CYS A 71 10.13 -10.30 -22.95
CA CYS A 71 9.17 -9.20 -22.90
C CYS A 71 9.69 -8.07 -22.01
N ASP A 72 10.28 -8.42 -20.86
CA ASP A 72 10.93 -7.46 -19.94
C ASP A 72 12.04 -6.67 -20.63
N ILE A 73 12.90 -7.36 -21.38
CA ILE A 73 14.09 -6.76 -22.01
C ILE A 73 13.72 -5.87 -23.20
N ASN A 74 12.70 -6.25 -23.98
CA ASN A 74 12.38 -5.56 -25.23
C ASN A 74 11.30 -4.50 -25.08
N THR A 75 10.60 -4.44 -23.94
CA THR A 75 9.61 -3.40 -23.68
C THR A 75 10.31 -2.11 -23.25
N SER A 76 10.15 -1.05 -24.02
CA SER A 76 10.71 0.27 -23.67
C SER A 76 10.09 0.80 -22.37
N LEU A 77 10.85 1.60 -21.61
CA LEU A 77 10.42 2.15 -20.32
C LEU A 77 9.22 3.11 -20.43
N ASP A 78 9.02 3.72 -21.60
CA ASP A 78 7.88 4.59 -21.91
C ASP A 78 6.68 3.83 -22.53
N ALA A 79 6.87 2.55 -22.84
CA ALA A 79 5.83 1.71 -23.42
C ALA A 79 4.91 1.10 -22.35
N SER A 80 3.66 0.90 -22.71
CA SER A 80 2.72 0.20 -21.86
C SER A 80 3.07 -1.29 -21.77
N TYR A 81 3.23 -1.80 -20.56
CA TYR A 81 3.54 -3.21 -20.30
C TYR A 81 2.34 -4.17 -20.52
N ILE A 82 1.23 -3.68 -21.10
CA ILE A 82 0.00 -4.48 -21.34
C ILE A 82 0.25 -5.63 -22.34
N ILE A 83 1.25 -5.51 -23.21
CA ILE A 83 1.59 -6.53 -24.21
C ILE A 83 2.27 -7.77 -23.60
N CYS A 84 2.79 -7.65 -22.39
CA CYS A 84 3.45 -8.75 -21.68
C CYS A 84 2.44 -9.53 -20.83
N ASN A 85 2.66 -10.84 -20.72
CA ASN A 85 1.84 -11.67 -19.84
C ASN A 85 2.02 -11.21 -18.40
N SER A 86 0.93 -11.22 -17.62
CA SER A 86 1.04 -10.82 -16.22
C SER A 86 1.76 -11.89 -15.40
N LEU A 87 2.48 -11.46 -14.34
CA LEU A 87 3.08 -12.39 -13.37
C LEU A 87 2.06 -13.37 -12.77
N LYS A 88 0.78 -12.97 -12.68
CA LYS A 88 -0.29 -13.87 -12.22
C LYS A 88 -0.53 -15.02 -13.19
N GLU A 89 -0.37 -14.80 -14.49
CA GLU A 89 -0.55 -15.80 -15.54
C GLU A 89 0.69 -16.67 -15.69
N THR A 90 1.89 -16.08 -15.71
CA THR A 90 3.15 -16.80 -15.93
C THR A 90 3.72 -17.44 -14.66
N HIS A 91 3.61 -16.76 -13.51
CA HIS A 91 4.17 -17.19 -12.24
C HIS A 91 3.18 -17.04 -11.07
N PRO A 92 2.02 -17.73 -11.10
CA PRO A 92 0.93 -17.54 -10.12
C PRO A 92 1.37 -17.76 -8.66
N LYS A 93 2.32 -18.67 -8.41
CA LYS A 93 2.87 -18.91 -7.07
C LYS A 93 3.68 -17.71 -6.58
N ASN A 94 4.60 -17.21 -7.40
CA ASN A 94 5.43 -16.05 -7.08
C ASN A 94 4.57 -14.80 -6.90
N TYR A 95 3.57 -14.60 -7.76
CA TYR A 95 2.60 -13.52 -7.62
C TYR A 95 1.87 -13.55 -6.26
N LYS A 96 1.44 -14.75 -5.81
CA LYS A 96 0.79 -14.89 -4.51
C LYS A 96 1.75 -14.58 -3.36
N VAL A 97 2.97 -15.12 -3.42
CA VAL A 97 4.01 -14.85 -2.41
C VAL A 97 4.32 -13.35 -2.35
N PHE A 98 4.56 -12.72 -3.49
CA PHE A 98 4.79 -11.29 -3.61
C PHE A 98 3.67 -10.48 -2.96
N LYS A 99 2.41 -10.78 -3.32
CA LYS A 99 1.25 -10.05 -2.81
C LYS A 99 1.03 -10.24 -1.31
N ASP A 100 1.08 -11.48 -0.82
CA ASP A 100 0.66 -11.77 0.55
C ASP A 100 1.83 -11.58 1.53
N LYS A 101 3.03 -12.06 1.18
CA LYS A 101 4.19 -12.02 2.07
C LYS A 101 4.93 -10.69 2.01
N PHE A 102 5.13 -10.14 0.81
CA PHE A 102 5.95 -8.94 0.67
C PHE A 102 5.11 -7.67 0.74
N ILE A 103 4.07 -7.56 -0.10
CA ILE A 103 3.24 -6.35 -0.16
C ILE A 103 2.44 -6.16 1.13
N LEU A 104 1.99 -7.24 1.79
CA LEU A 104 1.27 -7.12 3.05
C LEU A 104 2.18 -7.39 4.25
N ASP A 105 2.62 -8.64 4.46
CA ASP A 105 3.21 -9.04 5.75
C ASP A 105 4.52 -8.31 6.06
N TYR A 106 5.45 -8.23 5.11
CA TYR A 106 6.73 -7.58 5.33
C TYR A 106 6.57 -6.08 5.63
N ARG A 107 5.73 -5.38 4.87
CA ARG A 107 5.42 -3.96 5.12
C ARG A 107 4.70 -3.74 6.46
N ASN A 108 3.80 -4.65 6.85
CA ASN A 108 3.16 -4.61 8.17
C ASN A 108 4.17 -4.78 9.31
N GLN A 109 5.11 -5.72 9.17
CA GLN A 109 6.16 -5.96 10.16
C GLN A 109 7.13 -4.79 10.27
N TYR A 110 7.53 -4.20 9.13
CA TYR A 110 8.39 -3.02 9.08
C TYR A 110 7.74 -1.83 9.79
N LEU A 111 6.46 -1.55 9.50
CA LEU A 111 5.72 -0.48 10.15
C LEU A 111 5.54 -0.74 11.65
N ALA A 112 5.17 -1.96 12.06
CA ALA A 112 5.06 -2.32 13.48
C ALA A 112 6.38 -2.15 14.22
N LYS A 113 7.52 -2.54 13.62
CA LYS A 113 8.86 -2.31 14.18
C LYS A 113 9.15 -0.81 14.35
N THR A 114 8.73 0.01 13.38
CA THR A 114 8.94 1.46 13.45
C THR A 114 8.08 2.12 14.51
N ILE A 115 6.84 1.67 14.68
CA ILE A 115 5.94 2.13 15.76
C ILE A 115 6.55 1.83 17.12
N GLU A 116 7.06 0.62 17.33
CA GLU A 116 7.65 0.22 18.62
C GLU A 116 8.97 0.94 18.93
N ALA A 117 9.71 1.33 17.90
CA ALA A 117 10.97 2.06 18.04
C ALA A 117 10.79 3.58 18.21
N THR A 118 9.55 4.09 18.11
CA THR A 118 9.31 5.53 18.28
C THR A 118 9.46 5.93 19.74
N THR A 119 9.95 7.14 19.97
CA THR A 119 10.03 7.75 21.31
C THR A 119 8.80 8.60 21.64
N HIS A 120 7.82 8.69 20.73
CA HIS A 120 6.63 9.51 20.88
C HIS A 120 5.49 8.72 21.55
N ASP A 121 4.88 9.28 22.59
CA ASP A 121 3.77 8.64 23.30
C ASP A 121 2.49 8.52 22.47
N LYS A 122 2.31 9.43 21.50
CA LYS A 122 1.14 9.49 20.63
C LYS A 122 1.59 9.71 19.19
N ILE A 123 1.13 8.85 18.30
CA ILE A 123 1.42 8.92 16.88
C ILE A 123 0.12 8.73 16.08
N ILE A 124 0.08 9.33 14.89
CA ILE A 124 -0.95 9.06 13.89
C ILE A 124 -0.28 8.27 12.77
N VAL A 125 -0.90 7.17 12.37
CA VAL A 125 -0.39 6.33 11.28
C VAL A 125 -1.43 6.27 10.18
N ILE A 126 -1.04 6.66 8.97
CA ILE A 126 -1.88 6.62 7.78
C ILE A 126 -1.45 5.42 6.94
N TYR A 127 -2.37 4.51 6.65
CA TYR A 127 -2.09 3.30 5.87
C TYR A 127 -3.35 2.80 5.14
N GLY A 128 -3.15 1.97 4.11
CA GLY A 128 -4.25 1.37 3.37
C GLY A 128 -5.03 0.35 4.19
N ARG A 129 -6.37 0.35 4.09
CA ARG A 129 -7.28 -0.52 4.87
C ARG A 129 -6.86 -1.99 4.96
N ARG A 130 -6.27 -2.55 3.88
CA ARG A 130 -5.83 -3.96 3.82
C ARG A 130 -4.71 -4.30 4.81
N HIS A 131 -4.01 -3.30 5.34
CA HIS A 131 -2.93 -3.50 6.32
C HIS A 131 -3.41 -3.57 7.78
N LEU A 132 -4.62 -3.08 8.10
CA LEU A 132 -5.10 -2.96 9.48
C LEU A 132 -4.95 -4.25 10.30
N SER A 133 -5.46 -5.36 9.76
CA SER A 133 -5.43 -6.65 10.45
C SER A 133 -4.01 -7.18 10.64
N GLY A 134 -3.16 -7.01 9.62
CA GLY A 134 -1.77 -7.46 9.65
C GLY A 134 -0.88 -6.64 10.58
N ILE A 135 -1.04 -5.31 10.59
CA ILE A 135 -0.35 -4.42 11.53
C ILE A 135 -0.76 -4.75 12.96
N LEU A 136 -2.06 -4.85 13.25
CA LEU A 136 -2.52 -5.18 14.61
C LEU A 136 -1.99 -6.54 15.07
N LYS A 137 -1.94 -7.54 14.17
CA LYS A 137 -1.33 -8.84 14.46
C LYS A 137 0.17 -8.70 14.76
N ALA A 138 0.90 -7.92 13.97
CA ALA A 138 2.33 -7.70 14.17
C ALA A 138 2.65 -6.94 15.47
N LEU A 139 1.84 -5.95 15.84
CA LEU A 139 1.95 -5.22 17.10
C LEU A 139 1.64 -6.14 18.30
N LYS A 140 0.54 -6.91 18.24
CA LYS A 140 0.17 -7.87 19.29
C LYS A 140 1.20 -8.98 19.53
N ALA A 141 1.93 -9.37 18.48
CA ALA A 141 3.00 -10.35 18.59
C ALA A 141 4.21 -9.82 19.38
N LYS A 142 4.34 -8.49 19.51
CA LYS A 142 5.40 -7.82 20.28
C LYS A 142 4.93 -7.46 21.69
N ASP A 143 3.73 -6.88 21.79
CA ASP A 143 3.05 -6.59 23.06
C ASP A 143 1.57 -6.96 22.96
N SER A 144 1.15 -7.92 23.78
CA SER A 144 -0.22 -8.42 23.80
C SER A 144 -1.25 -7.38 24.30
N ALA A 145 -0.80 -6.29 24.92
CA ALA A 145 -1.65 -5.19 25.36
C ALA A 145 -2.23 -4.36 24.20
N TRP A 146 -1.69 -4.46 22.98
CA TRP A 146 -2.24 -3.78 21.81
C TRP A 146 -3.68 -4.22 21.53
N HIS A 147 -4.61 -3.27 21.46
CA HIS A 147 -6.00 -3.54 21.12
C HIS A 147 -6.60 -2.40 20.32
N GLN A 148 -7.52 -2.74 19.42
CA GLN A 148 -8.32 -1.75 18.73
C GLN A 148 -9.37 -1.21 19.70
N ARG A 149 -9.36 0.10 19.94
CA ARG A 149 -10.48 0.79 20.60
C ARG A 149 -11.41 1.31 19.52
N ASN A 150 -12.65 0.83 19.53
CA ASN A 150 -13.69 1.47 18.74
C ASN A 150 -14.12 2.72 19.50
N HIS A 151 -13.89 3.89 18.91
CA HIS A 151 -14.55 5.10 19.38
C HIS A 151 -15.95 5.08 18.79
N ASN A 152 -16.95 4.73 19.61
CA ASN A 152 -18.33 5.09 19.28
C ASN A 152 -18.43 6.60 19.45
N PRO A 153 -18.81 7.35 18.41
CA PRO A 153 -19.05 8.79 18.52
C PRO A 153 -20.19 9.11 19.50
#